data_AF-A0A7X7R8T9-F1
#
_entry.id   AF-A0A7X7R8T9-F1
#
_cell.length_a   1.000
_cell.length_b   1.000
_cell.length_c   1.000
_cell.angle_alpha   90.00
_cell.angle_beta   90.00
_cell.angle_gamma   90.00
#
_symmetry.space_group_name_H-M   'P 1'
#
loop_
_entity.id
_entity.type
_entity.pdbx_description
1 polymer ?
#
loop_
_entity_poly.entity_id
_entity_poly.type
_entity_poly.pdbx_seq_one_letter_code
_entity_poly.pdbx_strand_id
1 'polypeptide(L)'
;MAATAPLHRLHLDIDARVAAVRDGRPDWPCAKGCDRCCRSLADLPRLTPPEWTLLREGLAALPAAQLEAIGCRIAALAAAPAPPLTCPLLDAASGACPVYPQRPVACRSYGFYAQRELGLYCGEIEAEVAAGALADVVWGNHDAIDRSLATLGEARTLTDWFVEWAAEAPGPSAAGAPQPADPPG
;
A
#
# COMPACT_ATOMS: atom_id res chain seq x y z
N MET A 1 -18.78 -6.79 -4.39
CA MET A 1 -18.17 -7.88 -5.19
C MET A 1 -17.84 -7.48 -6.63
N ALA A 2 -18.69 -6.72 -7.36
CA ALA A 2 -18.43 -6.40 -8.78
C ALA A 2 -17.18 -5.51 -9.04
N ALA A 3 -16.88 -4.54 -8.16
CA ALA A 3 -15.72 -3.65 -8.32
C ALA A 3 -14.36 -4.29 -7.98
N THR A 4 -14.35 -5.46 -7.33
CA THR A 4 -13.11 -6.17 -6.95
C THR A 4 -12.56 -7.02 -8.11
N ALA A 5 -13.41 -7.46 -9.04
CA ALA A 5 -12.99 -8.30 -10.16
C ALA A 5 -12.02 -7.59 -11.13
N PRO A 6 -12.24 -6.33 -11.54
CA PRO A 6 -11.27 -5.62 -12.38
C PRO A 6 -9.95 -5.34 -11.65
N LEU A 7 -9.98 -5.06 -10.34
CA LEU A 7 -8.77 -4.92 -9.53
C LEU A 7 -7.96 -6.23 -9.49
N HIS A 8 -8.63 -7.36 -9.25
CA HIS A 8 -7.96 -8.66 -9.22
C HIS A 8 -7.34 -8.99 -10.59
N ARG A 9 -8.05 -8.72 -11.70
CA ARG A 9 -7.48 -8.89 -13.04
C ARG A 9 -6.22 -8.04 -13.23
N LEU A 10 -6.26 -6.78 -12.82
CA LEU A 10 -5.10 -5.89 -12.87
C LEU A 10 -3.92 -6.44 -12.03
N HIS A 11 -4.18 -6.98 -10.85
CA HIS A 11 -3.16 -7.63 -10.03
C HIS A 11 -2.54 -8.84 -10.74
N LEU A 12 -3.34 -9.70 -11.38
CA LEU A 12 -2.85 -10.86 -12.12
C LEU A 12 -1.97 -10.44 -13.30
N ASP A 13 -2.37 -9.42 -14.04
CA ASP A 13 -1.60 -8.89 -15.17
C ASP A 13 -0.25 -8.33 -14.70
N ILE A 14 -0.22 -7.63 -13.55
CA ILE A 14 1.01 -7.12 -12.94
C ILE A 14 1.89 -8.26 -12.43
N ASP A 15 1.32 -9.21 -11.68
CA ASP A 15 2.08 -10.31 -11.10
C ASP A 15 2.67 -11.22 -12.21
N ALA A 16 1.96 -11.43 -13.32
CA ALA A 16 2.48 -12.13 -14.50
C ALA A 16 3.67 -11.39 -15.14
N ARG A 17 3.61 -10.05 -15.20
CA ARG A 17 4.72 -9.24 -15.71
C ARG A 17 5.93 -9.30 -14.77
N VAL A 18 5.70 -9.18 -13.47
CA VAL A 18 6.74 -9.30 -12.44
C VAL A 18 7.45 -10.65 -12.55
N ALA A 19 6.70 -11.74 -12.71
CA ALA A 19 7.25 -13.07 -12.91
C ALA A 19 8.13 -13.13 -14.17
N ALA A 20 7.62 -12.65 -15.32
CA ALA A 20 8.38 -12.65 -16.56
C ALA A 20 9.71 -11.86 -16.48
N VAL A 21 9.73 -10.73 -15.78
CA VAL A 21 10.96 -9.94 -15.56
C VAL A 21 11.96 -10.73 -14.70
N ARG A 22 11.51 -11.34 -13.60
CA ARG A 22 12.38 -12.11 -12.70
C ARG A 22 12.90 -13.39 -13.34
N ASP A 23 12.08 -14.09 -14.12
CA ASP A 23 12.48 -15.30 -14.83
C ASP A 23 13.58 -14.98 -15.87
N GLY A 24 13.50 -13.81 -16.51
CA GLY A 24 14.54 -13.33 -17.42
C GLY A 24 15.77 -12.75 -16.72
N ARG A 25 15.69 -12.39 -15.43
CA ARG A 25 16.74 -11.70 -14.67
C ARG A 25 16.75 -12.14 -13.20
N PRO A 26 17.50 -13.21 -12.85
CA PRO A 26 17.59 -13.72 -11.48
C PRO A 26 18.09 -12.68 -10.46
N ASP A 27 18.93 -11.74 -10.89
CA ASP A 27 19.53 -10.70 -10.04
C ASP A 27 18.63 -9.46 -9.87
N TRP A 28 17.33 -9.55 -10.20
CA TRP A 28 16.42 -8.41 -10.07
C TRP A 28 16.30 -7.96 -8.60
N PRO A 29 16.57 -6.68 -8.27
CA PRO A 29 16.72 -6.23 -6.89
C PRO A 29 15.40 -6.16 -6.10
N CYS A 30 14.25 -6.10 -6.79
CA CYS A 30 12.96 -5.93 -6.16
C CYS A 30 12.30 -7.27 -5.81
N ALA A 31 12.19 -7.59 -4.52
CA ALA A 31 11.49 -8.76 -3.97
C ALA A 31 10.86 -8.46 -2.60
N LYS A 32 10.01 -9.38 -2.09
CA LYS A 32 9.49 -9.27 -0.71
C LYS A 32 10.70 -9.22 0.25
N GLY A 33 10.77 -8.18 1.07
CA GLY A 33 11.88 -7.99 2.02
C GLY A 33 13.00 -7.07 1.54
N CYS A 34 12.99 -6.57 0.29
CA CYS A 34 14.04 -5.64 -0.17
C CYS A 34 13.98 -4.27 0.51
N ASP A 35 12.79 -3.87 1.00
CA ASP A 35 12.41 -2.71 1.83
C ASP A 35 12.93 -1.30 1.47
N ARG A 36 13.83 -1.16 0.51
CA ARG A 36 14.52 0.08 0.18
C ARG A 36 13.57 1.19 -0.24
N CYS A 37 12.61 0.88 -1.11
CA CYS A 37 11.58 1.85 -1.49
C CYS A 37 10.63 2.17 -0.32
N CYS A 38 10.35 1.19 0.54
CA CYS A 38 9.50 1.39 1.72
C CYS A 38 10.15 2.29 2.77
N ARG A 39 11.47 2.46 2.78
CA ARG A 39 12.18 3.34 3.73
C ARG A 39 12.36 4.78 3.21
N SER A 40 12.14 5.01 1.93
CA SER A 40 12.43 6.30 1.28
C SER A 40 11.39 6.68 0.22
N LEU A 41 10.12 6.72 0.62
CA LEU A 41 9.02 7.12 -0.25
C LEU A 41 9.00 8.64 -0.44
N ALA A 42 8.73 9.09 -1.66
CA ALA A 42 8.44 10.49 -1.94
C ALA A 42 7.07 10.92 -1.38
N ASP A 43 6.08 10.01 -1.47
CA ASP A 43 4.74 10.19 -0.91
C ASP A 43 4.12 8.82 -0.58
N LEU A 44 3.07 8.81 0.25
CA LEU A 44 2.26 7.61 0.50
C LEU A 44 1.42 7.25 -0.74
N PRO A 45 1.14 5.95 -0.97
CA PRO A 45 0.30 5.55 -2.08
C PRO A 45 -1.10 6.12 -1.93
N ARG A 46 -1.69 6.52 -3.06
CA ARG A 46 -3.12 6.80 -3.19
C ARG A 46 -3.82 5.51 -3.58
N LEU A 47 -4.96 5.22 -2.96
CA LEU A 47 -5.71 3.98 -3.13
C LEU A 47 -7.12 4.29 -3.64
N THR A 48 -7.56 3.53 -4.62
CA THR A 48 -8.98 3.48 -5.02
C THR A 48 -9.81 2.73 -3.96
N PRO A 49 -11.15 2.89 -3.93
CA PRO A 49 -12.00 2.19 -2.96
C PRO A 49 -11.84 0.65 -2.95
N PRO A 50 -11.72 -0.04 -4.11
CA PRO A 50 -11.46 -1.47 -4.13
C PRO A 50 -10.08 -1.84 -3.56
N GLU A 51 -9.04 -1.05 -3.81
CA GLU A 51 -7.71 -1.27 -3.23
C GLU A 51 -7.73 -1.10 -1.71
N TRP A 52 -8.43 -0.07 -1.22
CA TRP A 52 -8.59 0.14 0.21
C TRP A 52 -9.37 -1.00 0.88
N THR A 53 -10.43 -1.49 0.25
CA THR A 53 -11.20 -2.64 0.75
C THR A 53 -10.30 -3.86 0.93
N LEU A 54 -9.49 -4.18 -0.08
CA LEU A 54 -8.54 -5.28 0.00
C LEU A 54 -7.48 -5.06 1.08
N LEU A 55 -6.95 -3.84 1.20
CA LEU A 55 -5.97 -3.51 2.24
C LEU A 55 -6.56 -3.66 3.65
N ARG A 56 -7.81 -3.23 3.86
CA ARG A 56 -8.54 -3.40 5.13
C ARG A 56 -8.66 -4.86 5.53
N GLU A 57 -8.92 -5.77 4.59
CA GLU A 57 -8.98 -7.22 4.88
C GLU A 57 -7.64 -7.72 5.46
N GLY A 58 -6.52 -7.29 4.87
CA GLY A 58 -5.19 -7.62 5.39
C GLY A 58 -4.92 -7.02 6.76
N LEU A 59 -5.27 -5.75 6.95
CA LEU A 59 -5.10 -5.02 8.21
C LEU A 59 -5.93 -5.61 9.35
N ALA A 60 -7.18 -5.98 9.08
CA ALA A 60 -8.10 -6.58 10.05
C ALA A 60 -7.67 -7.98 10.50
N ALA A 61 -6.83 -8.67 9.72
CA ALA A 61 -6.27 -9.98 10.07
C ALA A 61 -5.00 -9.89 10.93
N LEU A 62 -4.45 -8.69 11.17
CA LEU A 62 -3.25 -8.51 11.98
C LEU A 62 -3.52 -8.64 13.48
N PRO A 63 -2.51 -9.00 14.29
CA PRO A 63 -2.58 -8.85 15.74
C PRO A 63 -2.91 -7.41 16.14
N ALA A 64 -3.77 -7.22 17.15
CA ALA A 64 -4.24 -5.90 17.57
C ALA A 64 -3.10 -4.91 17.86
N ALA A 65 -2.05 -5.36 18.57
CA ALA A 65 -0.88 -4.53 18.87
C ALA A 65 -0.13 -4.08 17.60
N GLN A 66 -0.09 -4.92 16.56
CA GLN A 66 0.53 -4.55 15.29
C GLN A 66 -0.32 -3.55 14.51
N LEU A 67 -1.64 -3.73 14.51
CA LEU A 67 -2.58 -2.78 13.89
C LEU A 67 -2.54 -1.42 14.60
N GLU A 68 -2.48 -1.40 15.93
CA GLU A 68 -2.34 -0.19 16.73
C GLU A 68 -1.04 0.55 16.41
N ALA A 69 0.10 -0.16 16.37
CA ALA A 69 1.38 0.44 15.99
C ALA A 69 1.37 1.02 14.57
N ILE A 70 0.73 0.35 13.62
CA ILE A 70 0.50 0.87 12.27
C ILE A 70 -0.34 2.15 12.33
N GLY A 71 -1.44 2.15 13.09
CA GLY A 71 -2.31 3.30 13.28
C GLY A 71 -1.57 4.52 13.84
N CYS A 72 -0.73 4.34 14.86
CA CYS A 72 0.11 5.40 15.41
C CYS A 72 1.06 5.99 14.36
N ARG A 73 1.70 5.13 13.53
CA ARG A 73 2.59 5.60 12.46
C ARG A 73 1.82 6.40 11.40
N ILE A 74 0.62 5.96 11.02
CA ILE A 74 -0.21 6.67 10.05
C ILE A 74 -0.66 8.03 10.60
N ALA A 75 -1.08 8.09 11.86
CA ALA A 75 -1.48 9.34 12.51
C ALA A 75 -0.30 10.34 12.59
N ALA A 76 0.92 9.87 12.90
CA ALA A 76 2.11 10.71 12.89
C ALA A 76 2.40 11.29 11.50
N LEU A 77 2.27 10.48 10.45
CA LEU A 77 2.46 10.92 9.06
C LEU A 77 1.39 11.91 8.61
N ALA A 78 0.13 11.71 9.02
CA ALA A 78 -0.96 12.64 8.71
C ALA A 78 -0.76 14.01 9.37
N ALA A 79 -0.21 14.04 10.59
CA ALA A 79 0.04 15.28 11.33
C ALA A 79 1.24 16.08 10.80
N ALA A 80 2.30 15.39 10.36
CA ALA A 80 3.54 16.03 9.93
C ALA A 80 4.24 15.22 8.82
N PRO A 81 3.75 15.29 7.56
CA PRO A 81 4.41 14.64 6.44
C PRO A 81 5.72 15.38 6.11
N ALA A 82 6.84 14.66 6.16
CA ALA A 82 8.16 15.20 5.78
C ALA A 82 8.97 14.13 5.02
N PRO A 83 9.14 14.24 3.69
CA PRO A 83 9.88 13.26 2.92
C PRO A 83 11.40 13.30 3.24
N PRO A 84 12.13 12.17 3.08
CA PRO A 84 11.63 10.87 2.63
C PRO A 84 10.79 10.16 3.71
N LEU A 85 9.63 9.64 3.32
CA LEU A 85 8.70 8.95 4.21
C LEU A 85 9.08 7.47 4.35
N THR A 86 8.99 6.94 5.57
CA THR A 86 8.97 5.49 5.78
C THR A 86 7.53 4.99 5.74
N CYS A 87 7.29 3.95 4.94
CA CYS A 87 6.00 3.29 4.81
C CYS A 87 5.47 2.86 6.18
N PRO A 88 4.26 3.27 6.58
CA PRO A 88 3.73 2.94 7.90
C PRO A 88 3.39 1.46 8.06
N LEU A 89 3.30 0.72 6.96
CA LEU A 89 3.06 -0.73 6.94
C LEU A 89 4.36 -1.55 6.99
N LEU A 90 5.54 -0.92 6.91
CA LEU A 90 6.81 -1.65 6.94
C LEU A 90 7.03 -2.28 8.32
N ASP A 91 7.26 -3.59 8.36
CA ASP A 91 7.88 -4.23 9.52
C ASP A 91 9.39 -4.04 9.46
N ALA A 92 9.93 -3.23 10.37
CA ALA A 92 11.35 -2.87 10.36
C ALA A 92 12.26 -4.07 10.67
N ALA A 93 11.77 -5.09 11.37
CA ALA A 93 12.54 -6.27 11.73
C ALA A 93 12.75 -7.22 10.54
N SER A 94 11.70 -7.49 9.76
CA SER A 94 11.78 -8.39 8.60
C SER A 94 12.02 -7.69 7.26
N GLY A 95 11.87 -6.36 7.19
CA GLY A 95 11.85 -5.63 5.91
C GLY A 95 10.61 -5.93 5.07
N ALA A 96 9.65 -6.69 5.58
CA ALA A 96 8.45 -7.09 4.84
C ALA A 96 7.24 -6.25 5.22
N CYS A 97 6.31 -6.13 4.27
CA CYS A 97 4.96 -5.67 4.59
C CYS A 97 4.15 -6.86 5.16
N PRO A 98 3.51 -6.74 6.34
CA PRO A 98 2.74 -7.82 6.92
C PRO A 98 1.47 -8.13 6.09
N VAL A 99 1.00 -7.16 5.30
CA VAL A 99 -0.11 -7.29 4.35
C VAL A 99 0.36 -7.38 2.90
N TYR A 100 1.54 -7.97 2.67
CA TYR A 100 2.15 -8.09 1.34
C TYR A 100 1.22 -8.68 0.25
N PRO A 101 0.35 -9.67 0.54
CA PRO A 101 -0.61 -10.19 -0.45
C PRO A 101 -1.72 -9.20 -0.82
N GLN A 102 -2.02 -8.20 0.02
CA GLN A 102 -3.04 -7.17 -0.17
C GLN A 102 -2.46 -5.83 -0.63
N ARG A 103 -1.17 -5.81 -1.01
CA ARG A 103 -0.47 -4.59 -1.41
C ARG A 103 -1.21 -3.87 -2.56
N PRO A 104 -1.33 -2.52 -2.52
CA PRO A 104 -1.94 -1.73 -3.60
C PRO A 104 -1.18 -1.84 -4.92
N VAL A 105 -1.81 -1.44 -6.02
CA VAL A 105 -1.21 -1.51 -7.36
C VAL A 105 0.10 -0.75 -7.42
N ALA A 106 0.17 0.45 -6.85
CA ALA A 106 1.41 1.24 -6.78
C ALA A 106 2.59 0.43 -6.22
N CYS A 107 2.38 -0.36 -5.17
CA CYS A 107 3.41 -1.20 -4.57
C CYS A 107 3.69 -2.50 -5.36
N ARG A 108 2.72 -3.00 -6.14
CA ARG A 108 2.90 -4.18 -7.00
C ARG A 108 3.72 -3.88 -8.24
N SER A 109 3.49 -2.71 -8.83
CA SER A 109 4.14 -2.27 -10.06
C SER A 109 5.50 -1.61 -9.80
N TYR A 110 5.77 -1.19 -8.56
CA TYR A 110 6.99 -0.47 -8.22
C TYR A 110 8.24 -1.29 -8.53
N GLY A 111 9.16 -0.70 -9.30
CA GLY A 111 10.39 -1.36 -9.73
C GLY A 111 10.19 -2.43 -10.82
N PHE A 112 9.04 -2.44 -11.51
CA PHE A 112 8.79 -3.27 -12.71
C PHE A 112 8.13 -2.47 -13.84
N TYR A 113 7.49 -1.36 -13.50
CA TYR A 113 6.86 -0.43 -14.41
C TYR A 113 7.64 0.88 -14.35
N ALA A 114 8.01 1.40 -15.52
CA ALA A 114 8.69 2.68 -15.66
C ALA A 114 7.76 3.64 -16.38
N GLN A 115 7.55 4.83 -15.80
CA GLN A 115 7.02 5.96 -16.54
C GLN A 115 8.21 6.84 -16.89
N ARG A 116 8.61 6.81 -18.17
CA ARG A 116 9.88 7.37 -18.69
C ARG A 116 10.11 8.85 -18.34
N GLU A 117 9.08 9.57 -17.93
CA GLU A 117 9.07 11.02 -17.73
C GLU A 117 8.91 11.45 -16.26
N LEU A 118 8.62 10.54 -15.31
CA LEU A 118 8.26 10.91 -13.92
C LEU A 118 9.22 10.40 -12.82
N GLY A 119 10.29 9.68 -13.17
CA GLY A 119 11.32 9.30 -12.18
C GLY A 119 10.86 8.30 -11.11
N LEU A 120 9.74 7.61 -11.34
CA LEU A 120 9.19 6.65 -10.38
C LEU A 120 9.92 5.30 -10.47
N TYR A 121 11.16 5.27 -9.95
CA TYR A 121 12.00 4.08 -9.91
C TYR A 121 12.55 3.85 -8.50
N CYS A 122 12.86 2.59 -8.19
CA CYS A 122 13.82 2.29 -7.13
C CYS A 122 15.17 2.89 -7.55
N GLY A 123 15.87 3.63 -6.66
CA GLY A 123 17.14 4.28 -7.00
C GLY A 123 18.23 3.31 -7.50
N GLU A 124 18.18 2.03 -7.12
CA GLU A 124 19.05 1.00 -7.70
C GLU A 124 18.70 0.71 -9.16
N ILE A 125 17.41 0.58 -9.47
CA ILE A 125 16.94 0.35 -10.83
C ILE A 125 17.27 1.56 -11.71
N GLU A 126 17.15 2.77 -11.19
CA GLU A 126 17.59 3.99 -11.89
C GLU A 126 19.09 3.95 -12.21
N ALA A 127 19.93 3.56 -11.25
CA ALA A 127 21.37 3.42 -11.46
C ALA A 127 21.68 2.35 -12.53
N GLU A 128 21.00 1.20 -12.49
CA GLU A 128 21.15 0.13 -13.49
C GLU A 128 20.65 0.53 -14.88
N VAL A 129 19.57 1.32 -14.99
CA VAL A 129 19.12 1.92 -16.25
C VAL A 129 20.15 2.91 -16.78
N ALA A 130 20.66 3.81 -15.94
CA ALA A 130 21.66 4.80 -16.32
C ALA A 130 22.98 4.14 -16.75
N ALA A 131 23.35 3.02 -16.13
CA ALA A 131 24.48 2.18 -16.52
C ALA A 131 24.24 1.38 -17.81
N GLY A 132 23.03 1.40 -18.38
CA GLY A 132 22.66 0.64 -19.57
C GLY A 132 22.40 -0.85 -19.33
N ALA A 133 22.47 -1.32 -18.08
CA ALA A 133 22.33 -2.73 -17.72
C ALA A 133 20.90 -3.27 -17.94
N LEU A 134 19.92 -2.38 -18.05
CA LEU A 134 18.50 -2.70 -18.26
C LEU A 134 17.98 -2.26 -19.65
N ALA A 135 18.86 -2.05 -20.63
CA ALA A 135 18.47 -1.52 -21.95
C ALA A 135 17.49 -2.42 -22.73
N ASP A 136 17.54 -3.72 -22.52
CA ASP A 136 16.69 -4.76 -23.10
C ASP A 136 15.42 -5.06 -22.26
N VAL A 137 15.27 -4.43 -21.09
CA VAL A 137 14.09 -4.62 -20.25
C VAL A 137 12.90 -3.91 -20.88
N VAL A 138 11.87 -4.70 -21.23
CA VAL A 138 10.58 -4.13 -21.60
C VAL A 138 9.87 -3.71 -20.32
N TRP A 139 9.64 -2.43 -20.16
CA TRP A 139 8.93 -1.87 -19.00
C TRP A 139 7.41 -2.06 -19.14
N GLY A 140 6.73 -2.24 -18.01
CA GLY A 140 5.26 -2.18 -17.99
C GLY A 140 4.76 -0.75 -18.25
N ASN A 141 3.56 -0.62 -18.84
CA ASN A 141 2.96 0.67 -19.20
C ASN A 141 2.18 1.28 -18.01
N HIS A 142 2.73 2.32 -17.38
CA HIS A 142 2.10 2.99 -16.24
C HIS A 142 0.77 3.65 -16.63
N ASP A 143 0.67 4.28 -17.80
CA ASP A 143 -0.57 4.91 -18.25
C ASP A 143 -1.72 3.89 -18.42
N ALA A 144 -1.40 2.65 -18.76
CA ALA A 144 -2.40 1.58 -18.83
C ALA A 144 -2.91 1.17 -17.43
N ILE A 145 -2.03 1.18 -16.43
CA ILE A 145 -2.41 1.00 -15.03
C ILE A 145 -3.31 2.15 -14.58
N ASP A 146 -2.89 3.39 -14.82
CA ASP A 146 -3.63 4.58 -14.37
C ASP A 146 -5.04 4.63 -14.98
N ARG A 147 -5.16 4.36 -16.28
CA ARG A 147 -6.48 4.25 -16.93
C ARG A 147 -7.35 3.15 -16.31
N SER A 148 -6.76 2.02 -15.94
CA SER A 148 -7.50 0.93 -15.32
C SER A 148 -7.96 1.31 -13.90
N LEU A 149 -7.08 1.91 -13.09
CA LEU A 149 -7.40 2.40 -11.75
C LEU A 149 -8.45 3.51 -11.77
N ALA A 150 -8.43 4.40 -12.76
CA ALA A 150 -9.43 5.46 -12.90
C ALA A 150 -10.87 4.93 -13.05
N THR A 151 -11.04 3.69 -13.53
CA THR A 151 -12.37 3.04 -13.60
C THR A 151 -12.88 2.51 -12.26
N LEU A 152 -12.03 2.44 -11.24
CA LEU A 152 -12.32 1.86 -9.93
C LEU A 152 -12.79 2.87 -8.88
N GLY A 153 -12.87 4.15 -9.26
CA GLY A 153 -13.30 5.25 -8.41
C GLY A 153 -12.15 6.19 -8.03
N GLU A 154 -12.50 7.25 -7.31
CA GLU A 154 -11.54 8.28 -6.91
C GLU A 154 -10.50 7.72 -5.92
N ALA A 155 -9.22 7.85 -6.27
CA ALA A 155 -8.14 7.50 -5.38
C ALA A 155 -7.98 8.58 -4.28
N ARG A 156 -7.76 8.13 -3.05
CA ARG A 156 -7.48 8.99 -1.88
C ARG A 156 -6.21 8.55 -1.16
N THR A 157 -5.63 9.41 -0.34
CA THR A 157 -4.37 9.07 0.36
C THR A 157 -4.60 7.95 1.39
N LEU A 158 -3.56 7.17 1.68
CA LEU A 158 -3.63 6.14 2.73
C LEU A 158 -4.06 6.74 4.08
N THR A 159 -3.60 7.94 4.41
CA THR A 159 -3.96 8.65 5.64
C THR A 159 -5.45 8.99 5.69
N ASP A 160 -6.03 9.51 4.61
CA ASP A 160 -7.47 9.85 4.57
C ASP A 160 -8.34 8.61 4.80
N TRP A 161 -8.00 7.52 4.10
CA TRP A 161 -8.69 6.24 4.23
C TRP A 161 -8.65 5.70 5.66
N PHE A 162 -7.49 5.81 6.32
CA PHE A 162 -7.32 5.30 7.68
C PHE A 162 -8.05 6.14 8.72
N VAL A 163 -8.07 7.47 8.56
CA VAL A 163 -8.81 8.39 9.42
C VAL A 163 -10.31 8.10 9.35
N GLU A 164 -10.85 7.92 8.14
CA GLU A 164 -12.26 7.55 7.95
C GLU A 164 -12.57 6.20 8.60
N TRP A 165 -11.73 5.18 8.38
CA TRP A 165 -11.95 3.86 8.96
C TRP A 165 -11.85 3.84 10.50
N ALA A 166 -10.96 4.63 11.08
CA ALA A 166 -10.88 4.78 12.53
C ALA A 166 -12.13 5.46 13.11
N ALA A 167 -12.77 6.36 12.36
CA ALA A 167 -14.04 6.99 12.75
C ALA A 167 -15.26 6.07 12.57
N GLU A 168 -15.20 5.10 11.65
CA GLU A 168 -16.23 4.07 11.46
C GLU A 168 -16.27 3.02 12.58
N ALA A 169 -15.16 2.83 13.30
CA ALA A 169 -15.10 1.86 14.40
C ALA A 169 -16.05 2.32 15.53
N PRO A 170 -17.02 1.49 15.97
CA PRO A 170 -17.85 1.86 17.11
C PRO A 170 -16.93 2.09 18.31
N GLY A 171 -16.87 3.33 18.81
CA GLY A 171 -16.19 3.66 20.06
C GLY A 171 -16.70 2.76 21.18
N PRO A 172 -15.95 2.59 22.29
CA PRO A 172 -16.43 1.80 23.42
C PRO A 172 -17.82 2.33 23.80
N SER A 173 -18.83 1.48 23.58
CA SER A 173 -20.19 1.78 24.00
C SER A 173 -20.11 2.18 25.46
N ALA A 174 -20.66 3.34 25.82
CA ALA A 174 -20.90 3.74 27.20
C ALA A 174 -21.97 2.82 27.80
N ALA A 175 -21.66 1.53 27.91
CA ALA A 175 -22.43 0.56 28.65
C ALA A 175 -21.97 0.65 30.11
N GLY A 176 -22.67 1.47 30.89
CA GLY A 176 -22.49 1.52 32.34
C GLY A 176 -22.62 2.90 32.98
N ALA A 177 -23.60 3.71 32.61
CA ALA A 177 -24.10 4.69 33.57
C ALA A 177 -25.00 3.93 34.56
N PRO A 178 -24.68 3.86 35.87
CA PRO A 178 -25.59 3.27 36.84
C PRO A 178 -26.87 4.12 36.87
N GLN A 179 -28.01 3.48 36.64
CA GLN A 179 -29.30 4.12 36.83
C GLN A 179 -29.48 4.46 38.31
N PRO A 180 -29.92 5.68 38.66
CA PRO A 180 -30.21 6.01 40.05
C PRO A 180 -31.33 5.10 40.56
N ALA A 181 -31.09 4.46 41.70
CA ALA A 181 -32.08 3.64 42.38
C ALA A 181 -33.27 4.50 42.81
N ASP A 182 -34.49 4.04 42.49
CA ASP A 182 -35.74 4.64 42.99
C ASP A 182 -35.80 4.57 44.53
N PRO A 183 -36.29 5.63 45.20
CA PRO A 183 -36.45 5.60 46.65
C PRO A 183 -37.62 4.69 47.06
N PRO A 184 -37.53 3.99 48.21
CA PRO A 184 -38.62 3.17 48.69
C PRO A 184 -39.77 4.04 49.18
N GLY A 185 -41.00 3.68 48.77
CA GLY A 185 -42.25 4.19 49.32
C GLY A 185 -42.62 3.56 50.66
#